data_AF-A0A0A9XE46-F1
#
_entry.id   AF-A0A0A9XE46-F1
#
_cell.length_a   1.000
_cell.length_b   1.000
_cell.length_c   1.000
_cell.angle_alpha   90.00
_cell.angle_beta   90.00
_cell.angle_gamma   90.00
#
_symmetry.space_group_name_H-M   'P 1'
#
loop_
_entity.id
_entity.type
_entity.pdbx_description
1 polymer ?
#
loop_
_entity_poly.entity_id
_entity_poly.type
_entity_poly.pdbx_seq_one_letter_code
_entity_poly.pdbx_strand_id
1 'polypeptide(L)'
;KLNDSEFHLLPKLNFQLAFSNSVKPEYKLLPRHKLNVTLTSLKINVSDRKIGSVMDFLDNIPLPSINTVHVSVSSNIANLAAIPDFENDQIVGDFEQNELFRLKNQTVEILLAKVNKPILPPINREAAKLAMLSVDKTFTSSDHSDEEMELWARTVDLPGFDDNVSPNNVITILLRFIVGEVVVQLCRSCNRVDKPYLMLRVTSLCFDAALMEYGPAFQASVGGIQLIDKLHTGTTGQYLELIATEPGADVATLLYRKVRADCPDFKSHFHNVEQSLVIDFTSASVVLHREAFVTLNKYVQYLLRKIQTRDMVLLLKIMKKIPLEEWKSIWCSKESPPIPPGATKFSYSTRLQEFRLKFCDTEVEFLEIKINGLESDCLFKA
;
A
#
# COMPACT_ATOMS: atom_id res chain seq x y z
N LYS A 1 16.12 26.50 -2.53
CA LYS A 1 15.29 25.30 -2.82
C LYS A 1 16.06 24.47 -3.84
N LEU A 2 16.42 23.23 -3.53
CA LEU A 2 17.17 22.35 -4.46
C LEU A 2 16.22 21.89 -5.58
N ASN A 3 16.68 21.94 -6.83
CA ASN A 3 15.91 21.48 -7.99
C ASN A 3 15.95 19.95 -8.07
N ASP A 4 14.85 19.34 -8.51
CA ASP A 4 14.78 17.91 -8.75
C ASP A 4 15.77 17.53 -9.87
N SER A 5 16.78 16.73 -9.53
CA SER A 5 17.72 16.12 -10.50
C SER A 5 17.09 14.94 -11.24
N GLU A 6 17.49 14.71 -12.50
CA GLU A 6 17.04 13.61 -13.37
C GLU A 6 17.32 12.20 -12.81
N PHE A 7 18.22 12.12 -11.82
CA PHE A 7 18.58 10.88 -11.12
C PHE A 7 17.63 10.52 -9.97
N HIS A 8 16.76 11.43 -9.52
CA HIS A 8 15.80 11.10 -8.47
C HIS A 8 14.74 10.14 -9.03
N LEU A 9 14.70 8.92 -8.49
CA LEU A 9 13.57 7.99 -8.71
C LEU A 9 12.30 8.51 -8.03
N LEU A 10 12.49 9.18 -6.90
CA LEU A 10 11.49 9.77 -6.04
C LEU A 10 11.93 11.22 -5.75
N PRO A 11 11.23 12.24 -6.29
CA PRO A 11 11.51 13.65 -6.01
C PRO A 11 11.03 14.01 -4.60
N LYS A 12 11.15 15.29 -4.23
CA LYS A 12 10.76 15.75 -2.91
C LYS A 12 9.31 15.38 -2.58
N LEU A 13 9.13 14.59 -1.52
CA LEU A 13 7.83 14.28 -0.93
C LEU A 13 7.52 15.25 0.21
N ASN A 14 6.26 15.64 0.33
CA ASN A 14 5.73 16.23 1.55
C ASN A 14 4.72 15.25 2.15
N PHE A 15 5.12 14.69 3.29
CA PHE A 15 4.45 13.62 4.01
C PHE A 15 4.19 14.09 5.44
N GLN A 16 2.94 14.00 5.87
CA GLN A 16 2.51 14.34 7.21
C GLN A 16 1.91 13.11 7.88
N LEU A 17 2.38 12.82 9.08
CA LEU A 17 1.84 11.75 9.92
C LEU A 17 1.41 12.37 11.24
N ALA A 18 0.13 12.26 11.56
CA ALA A 18 -0.43 12.69 12.82
C ALA A 18 -1.05 11.48 13.52
N PHE A 19 -0.49 11.13 14.68
CA PHE A 19 -1.02 10.11 15.56
C PHE A 19 -1.65 10.80 16.77
N SER A 20 -2.91 10.48 17.05
CA SER A 20 -3.67 11.02 18.16
C SER A 20 -4.18 9.88 19.03
N ASN A 21 -4.08 10.06 20.34
CA ASN A 21 -4.55 9.10 21.33
C ASN A 21 -5.55 9.78 22.27
N SER A 22 -6.67 9.15 22.52
CA SER A 22 -7.68 9.69 23.43
C SER A 22 -7.20 9.61 24.88
N VAL A 23 -7.20 10.75 25.56
CA VAL A 23 -6.80 10.87 26.98
C VAL A 23 -7.85 10.24 27.90
N LYS A 24 -9.12 10.20 27.48
CA LYS A 24 -10.23 9.63 28.25
C LYS A 24 -10.85 8.47 27.46
N PRO A 25 -10.44 7.22 27.71
CA PRO A 25 -10.95 6.06 26.99
C PRO A 25 -12.45 5.79 27.24
N GLU A 26 -13.02 6.40 28.28
CA GLU A 26 -14.46 6.31 28.60
C GLU A 26 -15.33 7.17 27.66
N TYR A 27 -14.74 8.12 26.92
CA TYR A 27 -15.46 8.98 26.00
C TYR A 27 -15.69 8.28 24.66
N LYS A 28 -16.84 7.64 24.54
CA LYS A 28 -17.24 6.81 23.39
C LYS A 28 -17.44 7.54 22.06
N LEU A 29 -17.51 8.87 22.06
CA LEU A 29 -17.74 9.68 20.86
C LEU A 29 -16.46 9.91 20.04
N LEU A 30 -15.28 9.70 20.62
CA LEU A 30 -14.01 9.88 19.92
C LEU A 30 -13.25 8.56 19.80
N PRO A 31 -12.54 8.34 18.67
CA PRO A 31 -11.71 7.16 18.49
C PRO A 31 -10.60 7.12 19.55
N ARG A 32 -10.30 5.93 20.07
CA ARG A 32 -9.22 5.75 21.06
C ARG A 32 -7.86 6.03 20.43
N HIS A 33 -7.67 5.56 19.20
CA HIS A 33 -6.48 5.82 18.41
C HIS A 33 -6.87 6.36 17.04
N LYS A 34 -6.28 7.48 16.63
CA LYS A 34 -6.46 8.07 15.30
C LYS A 34 -5.08 8.21 14.65
N LEU A 35 -4.93 7.69 13.45
CA LEU A 35 -3.73 7.83 12.64
C LEU A 35 -4.11 8.48 11.31
N ASN A 36 -3.70 9.72 11.11
CA ASN A 36 -3.84 10.44 9.85
C ASN A 36 -2.49 10.43 9.13
N VAL A 37 -2.49 9.95 7.90
CA VAL A 37 -1.33 9.94 7.00
C VAL A 37 -1.72 10.71 5.75
N THR A 38 -1.04 11.82 5.49
CA THR A 38 -1.30 12.67 4.33
C THR A 38 -0.04 12.78 3.47
N LEU A 39 -0.17 12.47 2.19
CA LEU A 39 0.88 12.57 1.19
C LEU A 39 0.41 13.50 0.08
N THR A 40 1.03 14.65 -0.05
CA THR A 40 0.58 15.67 -1.03
C THR A 40 0.74 15.22 -2.47
N SER A 41 1.91 14.70 -2.85
CA SER A 41 2.17 14.21 -4.20
C SER A 41 3.27 13.15 -4.16
N LEU A 42 3.07 12.06 -4.90
CA LEU A 42 4.01 10.98 -5.11
C LEU A 42 4.32 10.89 -6.60
N LYS A 43 5.46 11.43 -7.00
CA LYS A 43 5.92 11.36 -8.40
C LYS A 43 7.02 10.31 -8.51
N ILE A 44 6.89 9.39 -9.46
CA ILE A 44 7.83 8.31 -9.67
C ILE A 44 8.23 8.35 -11.14
N ASN A 45 9.53 8.56 -11.42
CA ASN A 45 10.04 8.56 -12.79
C ASN A 45 10.96 7.35 -13.00
N VAL A 46 10.46 6.41 -13.80
CA VAL A 46 11.06 5.09 -13.95
C VAL A 46 11.24 4.80 -15.44
N SER A 47 12.46 4.44 -15.82
CA SER A 47 12.77 3.91 -17.15
C SER A 47 13.01 2.41 -17.08
N ASP A 48 12.89 1.73 -18.21
CA ASP A 48 13.23 0.31 -18.31
C ASP A 48 14.64 -0.01 -17.79
N ARG A 49 15.63 0.88 -18.00
CA ARG A 49 16.97 0.74 -17.41
C ARG A 49 16.93 0.86 -15.89
N LYS A 50 16.24 1.88 -15.35
CA LYS A 50 16.08 2.09 -13.90
C LYS A 50 15.37 0.91 -13.23
N ILE A 51 14.32 0.34 -13.84
CA ILE A 51 13.65 -0.88 -13.34
C ILE A 51 14.65 -2.03 -13.22
N GLY A 52 15.46 -2.23 -14.27
CA GLY A 52 16.52 -3.23 -14.25
C GLY A 52 17.47 -3.01 -13.07
N SER A 53 18.01 -1.80 -12.93
CA SER A 53 18.95 -1.48 -11.85
C SER A 53 18.34 -1.58 -10.45
N VAL A 54 17.07 -1.20 -10.27
CA VAL A 54 16.37 -1.34 -8.98
C VAL A 54 16.14 -2.82 -8.65
N MET A 55 15.78 -3.65 -9.62
CA MET A 55 15.70 -5.10 -9.40
C MET A 55 17.06 -5.71 -9.07
N ASP A 56 18.12 -5.34 -9.81
CA ASP A 56 19.47 -5.81 -9.52
C ASP A 56 19.90 -5.38 -8.11
N PHE A 57 19.53 -4.16 -7.70
CA PHE A 57 19.74 -3.71 -6.34
C PHE A 57 18.97 -4.58 -5.34
N LEU A 58 17.66 -4.77 -5.51
CA LEU A 58 16.81 -5.56 -4.63
C LEU A 58 17.34 -6.99 -4.45
N ASP A 59 17.80 -7.64 -5.52
CA ASP A 59 18.35 -9.00 -5.46
C ASP A 59 19.67 -9.06 -4.67
N ASN A 60 20.42 -7.96 -4.64
CA ASN A 60 21.68 -7.82 -3.93
C ASN A 60 21.58 -7.12 -2.56
N ILE A 61 20.37 -6.74 -2.09
CA ILE A 61 20.22 -6.17 -0.75
C ILE A 61 20.52 -7.27 0.28
N PRO A 62 21.57 -7.15 1.11
CA PRO A 62 21.73 -8.06 2.22
C PRO A 62 20.59 -7.79 3.21
N LEU A 63 19.70 -8.76 3.40
CA LEU A 63 18.68 -8.67 4.44
C LEU A 63 19.42 -8.55 5.78
N PRO A 64 19.09 -7.55 6.63
CA PRO A 64 19.66 -7.48 7.96
C PRO A 64 19.22 -8.74 8.74
N SER A 65 20.13 -9.70 8.85
CA SER A 65 20.03 -10.74 9.86
C SER A 65 20.33 -10.08 11.19
N ILE A 66 19.48 -10.27 12.19
CA ILE A 66 19.83 -9.97 13.57
C ILE A 66 21.13 -10.71 13.84
N ASN A 67 22.23 -9.98 13.95
CA ASN A 67 23.55 -10.50 14.28
C ASN A 67 23.50 -11.06 15.71
N THR A 68 23.02 -12.27 15.89
CA THR A 68 23.64 -13.15 16.88
C THR A 68 24.86 -13.71 16.19
N VAL A 69 26.04 -13.49 16.78
CA VAL A 69 27.34 -13.93 16.25
C VAL A 69 27.26 -15.41 15.87
N HIS A 70 27.05 -15.68 14.59
CA HIS A 70 27.27 -16.98 13.99
C HIS A 70 28.39 -16.79 12.98
N VAL A 71 29.53 -17.37 13.32
CA VAL A 71 30.62 -17.67 12.41
C VAL A 71 30.00 -18.13 11.09
N SER A 72 30.38 -17.42 10.03
CA SER A 72 30.05 -17.70 8.64
C SER A 72 30.03 -19.19 8.33
N VAL A 73 28.84 -19.79 8.34
CA VAL A 73 28.54 -20.88 7.41
C VAL A 73 28.31 -20.16 6.09
N SER A 74 29.41 -19.82 5.42
CA SER A 74 29.38 -19.34 4.06
C SER A 74 28.51 -20.30 3.27
N SER A 75 27.57 -19.77 2.49
CA SER A 75 26.68 -20.49 1.57
C SER A 75 27.39 -21.41 0.57
N ASN A 76 28.72 -21.51 0.63
CA ASN A 76 29.56 -22.46 -0.08
C ASN A 76 29.54 -23.87 0.51
N ILE A 77 29.18 -24.06 1.79
CA ILE A 77 29.13 -25.42 2.39
C ILE A 77 27.93 -26.23 1.87
N ALA A 78 26.82 -25.56 1.53
CA ALA A 78 25.68 -26.22 0.90
C ALA A 78 25.98 -26.72 -0.53
N ASN A 79 26.96 -26.12 -1.21
CA ASN A 79 27.38 -26.52 -2.56
C ASN A 79 28.54 -27.55 -2.56
N LEU A 80 29.23 -27.73 -1.43
CA LEU A 80 30.26 -28.78 -1.28
C LEU A 80 29.66 -30.17 -1.01
N ALA A 81 28.40 -30.23 -0.56
CA ALA A 81 27.67 -31.48 -0.34
C ALA A 81 27.17 -32.16 -1.64
N ALA A 82 27.53 -31.63 -2.81
CA ALA A 82 27.12 -32.15 -4.12
C ALA A 82 28.31 -32.65 -4.97
N ILE A 83 29.39 -33.12 -4.33
CA ILE A 83 30.47 -33.83 -5.01
C ILE A 83 30.22 -35.35 -4.83
N PRO A 84 29.88 -36.10 -5.88
CA PRO A 84 29.54 -37.53 -5.79
C PRO A 84 30.71 -38.43 -5.36
N ASP A 85 31.95 -37.92 -5.36
CA ASP A 85 33.15 -38.69 -5.02
C ASP A 85 33.31 -38.97 -3.51
N PHE A 86 32.54 -38.30 -2.64
CA PHE A 86 32.68 -38.38 -1.17
C PHE A 86 31.45 -38.96 -0.46
N GLU A 87 30.50 -39.59 -1.18
CA GLU A 87 29.27 -40.16 -0.59
C GLU A 87 29.54 -41.22 0.50
N ASN A 88 30.72 -41.87 0.49
CA ASN A 88 31.07 -42.95 1.41
C ASN A 88 32.09 -42.56 2.50
N ASP A 89 32.53 -41.31 2.55
CA ASP A 89 33.52 -40.88 3.55
C ASP A 89 32.82 -40.50 4.86
N GLN A 90 32.97 -41.35 5.88
CA GLN A 90 32.55 -41.03 7.24
C GLN A 90 33.59 -40.13 7.90
N ILE A 91 33.33 -38.83 7.94
CA ILE A 91 34.14 -37.88 8.70
C ILE A 91 33.86 -38.11 10.20
N VAL A 92 34.72 -38.89 10.84
CA VAL A 92 34.75 -38.99 12.30
C VAL A 92 35.40 -37.72 12.84
N GLY A 93 34.59 -36.75 13.25
CA GLY A 93 35.10 -35.57 13.95
C GLY A 93 35.67 -35.96 15.30
N ASP A 94 36.87 -35.48 15.64
CA ASP A 94 37.56 -35.76 16.91
C ASP A 94 36.77 -35.35 18.17
N PHE A 95 35.72 -34.51 18.01
CA PHE A 95 34.93 -33.98 19.11
C PHE A 95 33.43 -34.14 18.85
N GLU A 96 32.71 -34.75 19.79
CA GLU A 96 31.25 -34.79 19.78
C GLU A 96 30.67 -33.35 19.89
N GLN A 97 29.54 -33.09 19.21
CA GLN A 97 28.91 -31.76 19.16
C GLN A 97 28.66 -31.14 20.54
N ASN A 98 28.40 -31.98 21.55
CA ASN A 98 28.18 -31.55 22.94
C ASN A 98 29.44 -30.98 23.61
N GLU A 99 30.61 -31.58 23.34
CA GLU A 99 31.89 -31.10 23.86
C GLU A 99 32.25 -29.76 23.22
N LEU A 100 31.98 -29.60 21.91
CA LEU A 100 32.16 -28.33 21.22
C LEU A 100 31.27 -27.22 21.81
N PHE A 101 30.03 -27.56 22.18
CA PHE A 101 29.09 -26.62 22.79
C PHE A 101 29.54 -26.17 24.18
N ARG A 102 30.10 -27.09 24.99
CA ARG A 102 30.69 -26.77 26.30
C ARG A 102 31.86 -25.82 26.15
N LEU A 103 32.78 -26.12 25.24
CA LEU A 103 33.99 -25.34 25.01
C LEU A 103 33.66 -23.93 24.50
N LYS A 104 32.65 -23.81 23.62
CA LYS A 104 32.08 -22.54 23.18
C LYS A 104 31.54 -21.72 24.37
N ASN A 105 30.69 -22.31 25.21
CA ASN A 105 30.06 -21.60 26.33
C ASN A 105 31.10 -21.08 27.32
N GLN A 106 32.11 -21.89 27.66
CA GLN A 106 33.22 -21.47 28.52
C GLN A 106 34.01 -20.30 27.92
N THR A 107 34.30 -20.35 26.62
CA THR A 107 35.03 -19.26 25.93
C THR A 107 34.23 -17.96 25.93
N VAL A 108 32.91 -18.05 25.72
CA VAL A 108 32.00 -16.88 25.73
C VAL A 108 31.93 -16.26 27.12
N GLU A 109 31.82 -17.05 28.18
CA GLU A 109 31.83 -16.53 29.56
C GLU A 109 33.12 -15.79 29.90
N ILE A 110 34.27 -16.34 29.50
CA ILE A 110 35.59 -15.71 29.73
C ILE A 110 35.70 -14.37 28.98
N LEU A 111 35.18 -14.28 27.76
CA LEU A 111 35.19 -13.03 26.98
C LEU A 111 34.23 -11.98 27.54
N LEU A 112 33.02 -12.38 27.94
CA LEU A 112 32.04 -11.49 28.57
C LEU A 112 32.55 -10.94 29.90
N ALA A 113 33.26 -11.76 30.68
CA ALA A 113 33.91 -11.34 31.92
C ALA A 113 35.03 -10.31 31.67
N LYS A 114 35.75 -10.39 30.54
CA LYS A 114 36.80 -9.43 30.16
C LYS A 114 36.26 -8.07 29.66
N VAL A 115 35.06 -8.03 29.09
CA VAL A 115 34.47 -6.79 28.53
C VAL A 115 33.85 -5.91 29.62
N ASN A 116 33.48 -6.47 30.77
CA ASN A 116 32.84 -5.73 31.86
C ASN A 116 33.83 -5.00 32.81
N LYS A 117 34.57 -4.00 32.29
CA LYS A 117 34.99 -2.71 32.91
C LYS A 117 36.03 -2.00 32.01
N PRO A 118 36.07 -0.64 31.87
CA PRO A 118 35.38 0.41 32.66
C PRO A 118 34.60 1.51 31.85
N ILE A 119 33.65 2.14 32.56
CA ILE A 119 33.24 3.58 32.63
C ILE A 119 33.35 4.46 31.36
N LEU A 120 32.19 4.90 30.83
CA LEU A 120 32.05 5.98 29.84
C LEU A 120 31.69 7.32 30.52
N PRO A 121 32.16 8.48 30.01
CA PRO A 121 31.81 9.80 30.54
C PRO A 121 30.36 10.20 30.18
N PRO A 122 29.73 11.13 30.92
CA PRO A 122 28.34 11.51 30.71
C PRO A 122 28.17 12.31 29.42
N ILE A 123 27.28 11.83 28.55
CA ILE A 123 26.88 12.50 27.30
C ILE A 123 26.06 13.76 27.65
N ASN A 124 26.49 14.90 27.12
CA ASN A 124 25.82 16.18 27.28
C ASN A 124 24.44 16.17 26.57
N ARG A 125 23.36 16.23 27.36
CA ARG A 125 21.96 16.18 26.89
C ARG A 125 21.43 17.55 26.43
N GLU A 126 22.19 18.63 26.60
CA GLU A 126 21.74 19.98 26.26
C GLU A 126 21.71 20.22 24.74
N ALA A 127 22.68 19.67 23.99
CA ALA A 127 22.74 19.83 22.53
C ALA A 127 21.57 19.16 21.80
N ALA A 128 21.14 17.98 22.28
CA ALA A 128 19.98 17.28 21.72
C ALA A 128 18.65 18.01 22.02
N LYS A 129 18.55 18.66 23.19
CA LYS A 129 17.39 19.47 23.57
C LYS A 129 17.27 20.75 22.73
N LEU A 130 18.39 21.42 22.46
CA LEU A 130 18.44 22.61 21.60
C LEU A 130 18.10 22.29 20.14
N ALA A 131 18.50 21.12 19.63
CA ALA A 131 18.12 20.66 18.31
C ALA A 131 16.60 20.41 18.18
N MET A 132 15.97 19.78 19.19
CA MET A 132 14.51 19.59 19.23
C MET A 132 13.74 20.93 19.26
N LEU A 133 14.17 21.87 20.10
CA LEU A 133 13.49 23.18 20.24
C LEU A 133 13.55 24.04 18.97
N SER A 134 14.51 23.79 18.07
CA SER A 134 14.61 24.50 16.79
C SER A 134 13.62 23.98 15.73
N VAL A 135 13.10 22.77 15.89
CA VAL A 135 12.11 22.15 14.99
C VAL A 135 10.68 22.55 15.37
N ASP A 136 10.43 22.84 16.65
CA ASP A 136 9.10 23.19 17.19
C ASP A 136 8.53 24.53 16.68
N LYS A 137 9.34 25.42 16.09
CA LYS A 137 8.85 26.73 15.60
C LYS A 137 8.13 26.67 14.24
N THR A 138 8.05 25.52 13.60
CA THR A 138 7.41 25.37 12.28
C THR A 138 6.24 24.39 12.23
N PHE A 139 5.82 23.83 13.37
CA PHE A 139 4.77 22.82 13.42
C PHE A 139 3.82 23.05 14.60
N THR A 140 2.95 24.03 14.46
CA THR A 140 1.79 24.23 15.34
C THR A 140 0.66 23.32 14.86
N SER A 141 0.30 22.32 15.68
CA SER A 141 -0.81 21.38 15.43
C SER A 141 -2.20 22.05 15.38
N SER A 142 -2.28 23.36 15.60
CA SER A 142 -3.50 24.17 15.57
C SER A 142 -3.95 24.56 14.16
N ASP A 143 -3.07 24.42 13.15
CA ASP A 143 -3.29 25.05 11.84
C ASP A 143 -3.92 24.11 10.80
N HIS A 144 -4.26 22.87 11.16
CA HIS A 144 -4.99 21.94 10.29
C HIS A 144 -6.21 21.42 11.07
N SER A 145 -7.35 22.08 10.85
CA SER A 145 -8.64 21.62 11.35
C SER A 145 -9.00 20.30 10.66
N ASP A 146 -9.51 19.34 11.44
CA ASP A 146 -10.02 18.06 10.91
C ASP A 146 -11.13 18.30 9.86
N GLU A 147 -11.87 19.42 9.95
CA GLU A 147 -12.95 19.79 9.03
C GLU A 147 -12.44 20.12 7.61
N GLU A 148 -11.32 20.83 7.49
CA GLU A 148 -10.72 21.12 6.18
C GLU A 148 -10.22 19.84 5.51
N MET A 149 -9.73 18.86 6.28
CA MET A 149 -9.29 17.58 5.73
C MET A 149 -10.46 16.67 5.32
N GLU A 150 -11.63 16.80 5.97
CA GLU A 150 -12.86 16.08 5.59
C GLU A 150 -13.47 16.60 4.28
N LEU A 151 -13.35 17.89 3.99
CA LEU A 151 -13.84 18.49 2.75
C LEU A 151 -13.11 18.01 1.50
N TRP A 152 -11.84 17.60 1.63
CA TRP A 152 -11.07 17.05 0.50
C TRP A 152 -11.39 15.58 0.21
N ALA A 153 -12.03 14.88 1.15
CA ALA A 153 -12.34 13.46 1.09
C ALA A 153 -13.80 13.14 0.71
N ARG A 154 -14.68 14.14 0.66
CA ARG A 154 -16.10 13.99 0.33
C ARG A 154 -16.47 14.77 -0.92
N THR A 155 -16.36 14.13 -2.08
CA THR A 155 -16.89 14.65 -3.35
C THR A 155 -18.18 13.94 -3.80
N VAL A 156 -18.64 12.92 -3.07
CA VAL A 156 -19.86 12.16 -3.36
C VAL A 156 -20.67 11.97 -2.07
N ASP A 157 -21.97 12.26 -2.12
CA ASP A 157 -22.95 12.06 -1.04
C ASP A 157 -23.24 10.56 -0.81
N LEU A 158 -22.23 9.83 -0.34
CA LEU A 158 -22.38 8.48 0.19
C LEU A 158 -22.67 8.54 1.69
N PRO A 159 -23.36 7.54 2.26
CA PRO A 159 -23.56 7.46 3.70
C PRO A 159 -22.20 7.60 4.38
N GLY A 160 -22.10 8.61 5.23
CA GLY A 160 -20.84 9.02 5.83
C GLY A 160 -20.27 7.93 6.73
N PHE A 161 -19.01 8.07 7.11
CA PHE A 161 -18.38 7.17 8.08
C PHE A 161 -19.20 7.06 9.39
N ASP A 162 -19.88 8.15 9.74
CA ASP A 162 -20.78 8.28 10.89
C ASP A 162 -22.00 7.35 10.83
N ASP A 163 -22.46 6.95 9.64
CA ASP A 163 -23.59 6.02 9.46
C ASP A 163 -23.25 4.57 9.85
N ASN A 164 -21.96 4.29 10.11
CA ASN A 164 -21.54 3.00 10.65
C ASN A 164 -21.45 3.00 12.18
N VAL A 165 -21.50 4.18 12.81
CA VAL A 165 -21.38 4.35 14.27
C VAL A 165 -22.76 4.20 14.89
N SER A 166 -22.88 3.34 15.92
CA SER A 166 -24.10 3.23 16.71
C SER A 166 -23.80 3.47 18.19
N PRO A 167 -24.80 3.71 19.06
CA PRO A 167 -24.57 3.92 20.49
C PRO A 167 -23.75 2.80 21.16
N ASN A 168 -23.89 1.57 20.66
CA ASN A 168 -23.13 0.42 21.13
C ASN A 168 -21.95 0.04 20.22
N ASN A 169 -21.94 0.43 18.95
CA ASN A 169 -20.86 0.16 18.01
C ASN A 169 -20.00 1.41 17.79
N VAL A 170 -19.04 1.61 18.69
CA VAL A 170 -18.17 2.79 18.71
C VAL A 170 -16.82 2.52 18.04
N ILE A 171 -16.23 3.56 17.46
CA ILE A 171 -14.92 3.46 16.79
C ILE A 171 -13.81 3.39 17.84
N THR A 172 -12.98 2.36 17.75
CA THR A 172 -11.80 2.19 18.61
C THR A 172 -10.53 2.72 17.94
N ILE A 173 -10.34 2.42 16.66
CA ILE A 173 -9.19 2.85 15.87
C ILE A 173 -9.69 3.44 14.57
N LEU A 174 -9.19 4.62 14.21
CA LEU A 174 -9.44 5.28 12.93
C LEU A 174 -8.10 5.51 12.21
N LEU A 175 -7.96 4.97 11.02
CA LEU A 175 -6.82 5.17 10.13
C LEU A 175 -7.32 5.92 8.91
N ARG A 176 -6.70 7.06 8.60
CA ARG A 176 -6.99 7.88 7.43
C ARG A 176 -5.72 8.03 6.62
N PHE A 177 -5.79 7.66 5.36
CA PHE A 177 -4.70 7.75 4.41
C PHE A 177 -5.17 8.55 3.21
N ILE A 178 -4.58 9.72 3.01
CA ILE A 178 -4.93 10.63 1.92
C ILE A 178 -3.67 10.85 1.07
N VAL A 179 -3.78 10.60 -0.23
CA VAL A 179 -2.76 10.92 -1.22
C VAL A 179 -3.34 11.87 -2.24
N GLY A 180 -2.85 13.10 -2.28
CA GLY A 180 -3.37 14.14 -3.17
C GLY A 180 -3.16 13.80 -4.64
N GLU A 181 -1.96 13.34 -5.02
CA GLU A 181 -1.64 12.99 -6.40
C GLU A 181 -0.57 11.90 -6.47
N VAL A 182 -0.76 10.91 -7.34
CA VAL A 182 0.26 9.92 -7.70
C VAL A 182 0.54 10.04 -9.20
N VAL A 183 1.79 10.32 -9.57
CA VAL A 183 2.21 10.42 -10.97
C VAL A 183 3.30 9.38 -11.22
N VAL A 184 3.01 8.37 -12.02
CA VAL A 184 3.99 7.38 -12.48
C VAL A 184 4.33 7.68 -13.93
N GLN A 185 5.57 8.09 -14.17
CA GLN A 185 6.08 8.34 -15.51
C GLN A 185 6.99 7.19 -15.93
N LEU A 186 6.56 6.47 -16.96
CA LEU A 186 7.31 5.41 -17.61
C LEU A 186 8.07 5.98 -18.80
N CYS A 187 9.39 5.80 -18.77
CA CYS A 187 10.28 6.19 -19.84
C CYS A 187 10.84 4.97 -20.58
N ARG A 188 11.11 5.14 -21.87
CA ARG A 188 11.82 4.17 -22.71
C ARG A 188 13.24 4.67 -22.94
N SER A 189 14.22 3.90 -22.49
CA SER A 189 15.62 4.20 -22.70
C SER A 189 16.06 3.81 -24.11
N CYS A 190 16.69 4.74 -24.82
CA CYS A 190 17.32 4.53 -26.13
C CYS A 190 18.70 5.18 -26.08
N ASN A 191 19.76 4.43 -26.35
CA ASN A 191 21.15 4.95 -26.32
C ASN A 191 21.51 5.68 -25.01
N ARG A 192 21.05 5.16 -23.86
CA ARG A 192 21.21 5.75 -22.51
C ARG A 192 20.50 7.09 -22.27
N VAL A 193 19.64 7.52 -23.20
CA VAL A 193 18.75 8.67 -23.01
C VAL A 193 17.33 8.16 -22.76
N ASP A 194 16.71 8.61 -21.68
CA ASP A 194 15.35 8.22 -21.30
C ASP A 194 14.35 9.13 -22.00
N LYS A 195 13.52 8.57 -22.90
CA LYS A 195 12.42 9.29 -23.54
C LYS A 195 11.10 9.00 -22.84
N PRO A 196 10.27 10.00 -22.55
CA PRO A 196 9.01 9.78 -21.85
C PRO A 196 8.04 9.03 -22.77
N TYR A 197 7.39 7.98 -22.23
CA TYR A 197 6.45 7.16 -22.98
C TYR A 197 5.04 7.23 -22.39
N LEU A 198 4.81 6.67 -21.21
CA LEU A 198 3.50 6.65 -20.57
C LEU A 198 3.52 7.47 -19.29
N MET A 199 2.43 8.16 -19.01
CA MET A 199 2.21 8.84 -17.74
C MET A 199 0.87 8.38 -17.18
N LEU A 200 0.92 7.69 -16.04
CA LEU A 200 -0.26 7.41 -15.23
C LEU A 200 -0.35 8.49 -14.15
N ARG A 201 -1.48 9.16 -14.07
CA ARG A 201 -1.79 10.16 -13.05
C ARG A 201 -3.06 9.73 -12.34
N VAL A 202 -2.99 9.65 -11.01
CA VAL A 202 -4.12 9.35 -10.15
C VAL A 202 -4.25 10.49 -9.14
N THR A 203 -5.42 11.09 -9.02
CA THR A 203 -5.69 12.24 -8.15
C THR A 203 -6.66 11.89 -7.04
N SER A 204 -6.48 12.52 -5.88
CA SER A 204 -7.33 12.40 -4.69
C SER A 204 -7.62 10.95 -4.32
N LEU A 205 -6.58 10.20 -3.96
CA LEU A 205 -6.72 8.87 -3.40
C LEU A 205 -6.99 8.98 -1.90
N CYS A 206 -8.11 8.46 -1.44
CA CYS A 206 -8.41 8.38 -0.02
C CYS A 206 -8.66 6.94 0.38
N PHE A 207 -8.16 6.57 1.56
CA PHE A 207 -8.40 5.28 2.20
C PHE A 207 -8.59 5.51 3.69
N ASP A 208 -9.82 5.36 4.14
CA ASP A 208 -10.23 5.47 5.53
C ASP A 208 -10.64 4.08 6.03
N ALA A 209 -10.09 3.69 7.18
CA ALA A 209 -10.38 2.41 7.80
C ALA A 209 -10.66 2.63 9.28
N ALA A 210 -11.79 2.15 9.77
CA ALA A 210 -12.06 2.12 11.19
C ALA A 210 -12.36 0.72 11.70
N LEU A 211 -11.87 0.51 12.91
CA LEU A 211 -12.14 -0.67 13.69
C LEU A 211 -13.13 -0.30 14.80
N MET A 212 -14.31 -0.88 14.77
CA MET A 212 -15.37 -0.67 15.77
C MET A 212 -15.48 -1.90 16.68
N GLU A 213 -16.18 -1.75 17.81
CA GLU A 213 -16.36 -2.83 18.78
C GLU A 213 -17.03 -4.09 18.18
N TYR A 214 -17.98 -3.90 17.26
CA TYR A 214 -18.72 -4.99 16.61
C TYR A 214 -18.31 -5.21 15.15
N GLY A 215 -17.27 -4.56 14.64
CA GLY A 215 -16.66 -4.90 13.36
C GLY A 215 -15.98 -3.73 12.62
N PRO A 216 -15.28 -4.00 11.51
CA PRO A 216 -14.58 -2.97 10.76
C PRO A 216 -15.45 -2.30 9.67
N ALA A 217 -15.09 -1.06 9.34
CA ALA A 217 -15.58 -0.33 8.18
C ALA A 217 -14.39 0.22 7.37
N PHE A 218 -14.46 0.08 6.05
CA PHE A 218 -13.47 0.59 5.10
C PHE A 218 -14.16 1.48 4.08
N GLN A 219 -13.55 2.61 3.80
CA GLN A 219 -13.94 3.53 2.76
C GLN A 219 -12.72 3.82 1.90
N ALA A 220 -12.83 3.70 0.58
CA ALA A 220 -11.78 4.10 -0.34
C ALA A 220 -12.39 4.90 -1.48
N SER A 221 -11.73 5.97 -1.89
CA SER A 221 -12.15 6.77 -3.04
C SER A 221 -10.97 7.14 -3.93
N VAL A 222 -11.25 7.29 -5.22
CA VAL A 222 -10.29 7.74 -6.22
C VAL A 222 -10.91 8.88 -7.00
N GLY A 223 -10.35 10.09 -6.86
CA GLY A 223 -10.87 11.30 -7.49
C GLY A 223 -10.70 11.39 -9.01
N GLY A 224 -9.61 10.84 -9.56
CA GLY A 224 -9.33 10.93 -10.99
C GLY A 224 -8.25 9.96 -11.44
N ILE A 225 -8.41 9.39 -12.61
CA ILE A 225 -7.43 8.51 -13.27
C ILE A 225 -7.21 8.98 -14.70
N GLN A 226 -5.95 9.21 -15.06
CA GLN A 226 -5.53 9.58 -16.41
C GLN A 226 -4.33 8.73 -16.83
N LEU A 227 -4.42 8.11 -17.99
CA LEU A 227 -3.30 7.39 -18.62
C LEU A 227 -3.00 8.05 -19.96
N ILE A 228 -1.84 8.66 -20.07
CA ILE A 228 -1.42 9.46 -21.22
C ILE A 228 -0.27 8.76 -21.94
N ASP A 229 -0.44 8.50 -23.23
CA ASP A 229 0.61 8.09 -24.15
C ASP A 229 1.24 9.33 -24.81
N LYS A 230 2.55 9.47 -24.64
CA LYS A 230 3.34 10.59 -25.15
C LYS A 230 3.98 10.33 -26.51
N LEU A 231 3.91 9.10 -27.03
CA LEU A 231 4.47 8.75 -28.34
C LEU A 231 3.48 8.96 -29.48
N HIS A 232 2.19 8.78 -29.20
CA HIS A 232 1.12 8.98 -30.17
C HIS A 232 0.32 10.23 -29.82
N THR A 233 -0.21 10.88 -30.85
CA THR A 233 -1.07 12.05 -30.72
C THR A 233 -2.51 11.67 -31.02
N GLY A 234 -3.45 12.26 -30.30
CA GLY A 234 -4.86 12.14 -30.63
C GLY A 234 -5.24 12.95 -31.87
N THR A 235 -6.52 12.86 -32.24
CA THR A 235 -7.13 13.62 -33.35
C THR A 235 -7.02 15.14 -33.18
N THR A 236 -6.82 15.61 -31.96
CA THR A 236 -6.63 17.03 -31.61
C THR A 236 -5.16 17.50 -31.68
N GLY A 237 -4.21 16.61 -31.99
CA GLY A 237 -2.78 16.91 -32.01
C GLY A 237 -2.11 16.99 -30.62
N GLN A 238 -2.87 16.76 -29.54
CA GLN A 238 -2.33 16.62 -28.18
C GLN A 238 -1.87 15.18 -27.91
N TYR A 239 -1.19 14.95 -26.78
CA TYR A 239 -0.86 13.59 -26.34
C TYR A 239 -2.13 12.74 -26.20
N LEU A 240 -2.03 11.47 -26.58
CA LEU A 240 -3.17 10.58 -26.58
C LEU A 240 -3.51 10.15 -25.15
N GLU A 241 -4.71 10.48 -24.69
CA GLU A 241 -5.26 9.99 -23.42
C GLU A 241 -5.92 8.62 -23.66
N LEU A 242 -5.27 7.55 -23.20
CA LEU A 242 -5.77 6.17 -23.29
C LEU A 242 -6.87 5.90 -22.28
N ILE A 243 -6.76 6.49 -21.09
CA ILE A 243 -7.78 6.45 -20.05
C ILE A 243 -7.93 7.87 -19.55
N ALA A 244 -9.16 8.37 -19.56
CA ALA A 244 -9.50 9.67 -19.03
C ALA A 244 -10.78 9.56 -18.20
N THR A 245 -10.85 10.35 -17.15
CA THR A 245 -11.99 10.45 -16.26
C THR A 245 -12.38 11.91 -16.17
N GLU A 246 -13.66 12.20 -15.94
CA GLU A 246 -14.12 13.58 -15.90
C GLU A 246 -13.61 14.28 -14.62
N PRO A 247 -13.08 15.50 -14.74
CA PRO A 247 -12.60 16.23 -13.58
C PRO A 247 -13.78 16.74 -12.74
N GLY A 248 -13.79 16.44 -11.44
CA GLY A 248 -14.68 17.09 -10.46
C GLY A 248 -15.51 16.15 -9.58
N ALA A 249 -15.59 14.86 -9.88
CA ALA A 249 -16.26 13.85 -9.05
C ALA A 249 -15.36 12.64 -8.85
N ASP A 250 -15.55 11.89 -7.76
CA ASP A 250 -14.80 10.65 -7.53
C ASP A 250 -15.13 9.61 -8.61
N VAL A 251 -14.10 9.07 -9.26
CA VAL A 251 -14.20 8.05 -10.31
C VAL A 251 -14.76 6.75 -9.77
N ALA A 252 -14.25 6.35 -8.60
CA ALA A 252 -14.61 5.12 -7.95
C ALA A 252 -14.64 5.32 -6.44
N THR A 253 -15.72 4.89 -5.82
CA THR A 253 -15.90 4.88 -4.38
C THR A 253 -16.27 3.48 -3.92
N LEU A 254 -15.62 3.05 -2.85
CA LEU A 254 -15.79 1.74 -2.24
C LEU A 254 -16.13 1.96 -0.77
N LEU A 255 -17.28 1.46 -0.34
CA LEU A 255 -17.67 1.43 1.06
C LEU A 255 -17.96 -0.02 1.46
N TYR A 256 -17.13 -0.57 2.34
CA TYR A 256 -17.34 -1.88 2.93
C TYR A 256 -17.56 -1.76 4.42
N ARG A 257 -18.58 -2.43 4.94
CA ARG A 257 -18.80 -2.58 6.38
C ARG A 257 -19.04 -4.04 6.73
N LYS A 258 -18.54 -4.46 7.89
CA LYS A 258 -18.88 -5.73 8.53
C LYS A 258 -19.30 -5.45 9.97
N VAL A 259 -20.44 -5.99 10.37
CA VAL A 259 -21.00 -5.86 11.72
C VAL A 259 -21.40 -7.24 12.22
N ARG A 260 -20.99 -7.59 13.44
CA ARG A 260 -21.34 -8.87 14.07
C ARG A 260 -22.82 -8.90 14.47
N ALA A 261 -23.44 -10.07 14.35
CA ALA A 261 -24.86 -10.25 14.64
C ALA A 261 -25.23 -10.16 16.14
N ASP A 262 -24.25 -10.20 17.05
CA ASP A 262 -24.44 -9.97 18.49
C ASP A 262 -24.52 -8.48 18.87
N CYS A 263 -24.39 -7.57 17.89
CA CYS A 263 -24.57 -6.15 18.13
C CYS A 263 -26.04 -5.85 18.53
N PRO A 264 -26.29 -5.13 19.64
CA PRO A 264 -27.65 -4.76 20.04
C PRO A 264 -28.42 -3.99 18.97
N ASP A 265 -27.70 -3.21 18.16
CA ASP A 265 -28.25 -2.35 17.12
C ASP A 265 -28.31 -3.04 15.74
N PHE A 266 -28.03 -4.35 15.67
CA PHE A 266 -27.96 -5.11 14.41
C PHE A 266 -29.25 -5.01 13.57
N LYS A 267 -30.40 -5.07 14.24
CA LYS A 267 -31.71 -5.02 13.57
C LYS A 267 -32.18 -3.59 13.27
N SER A 268 -31.99 -2.68 14.22
CA SER A 268 -32.49 -1.30 14.16
C SER A 268 -31.65 -0.43 13.22
N HIS A 269 -30.33 -0.43 13.42
CA HIS A 269 -29.40 0.47 12.72
C HIS A 269 -28.82 -0.18 11.47
N PHE A 270 -28.48 -1.47 11.53
CA PHE A 270 -27.82 -2.17 10.42
C PHE A 270 -28.76 -3.02 9.55
N HIS A 271 -30.07 -2.89 9.76
CA HIS A 271 -31.14 -3.52 8.97
C HIS A 271 -31.02 -5.05 8.82
N ASN A 272 -30.47 -5.74 9.82
CA ASN A 272 -30.16 -7.18 9.77
C ASN A 272 -29.17 -7.57 8.66
N VAL A 273 -28.22 -6.68 8.32
CA VAL A 273 -27.18 -6.93 7.33
C VAL A 273 -25.82 -7.03 8.02
N GLU A 274 -25.18 -8.20 7.93
CA GLU A 274 -23.85 -8.44 8.49
C GLU A 274 -22.76 -7.73 7.69
N GLN A 275 -22.73 -7.98 6.38
CA GLN A 275 -21.74 -7.41 5.48
C GLN A 275 -22.43 -6.60 4.38
N SER A 276 -21.97 -5.38 4.16
CA SER A 276 -22.45 -4.53 3.08
C SER A 276 -21.27 -3.98 2.30
N LEU A 277 -21.33 -4.14 0.99
CA LEU A 277 -20.36 -3.64 0.02
C LEU A 277 -21.10 -2.73 -0.96
N VAL A 278 -20.75 -1.46 -0.98
CA VAL A 278 -21.27 -0.48 -1.94
C VAL A 278 -20.09 -0.03 -2.80
N ILE A 279 -20.25 -0.14 -4.11
CA ILE A 279 -19.25 0.30 -5.09
C ILE A 279 -19.94 1.21 -6.08
N ASP A 280 -19.51 2.46 -6.17
CA ASP A 280 -20.02 3.39 -7.16
C ASP A 280 -18.89 3.84 -8.10
N PHE A 281 -19.18 3.77 -9.39
CA PHE A 281 -18.34 4.26 -10.46
C PHE A 281 -19.08 5.39 -11.17
N THR A 282 -18.45 6.56 -11.28
CA THR A 282 -19.05 7.71 -11.96
C THR A 282 -18.85 7.60 -13.47
N SER A 283 -17.79 8.20 -14.00
CA SER A 283 -17.50 8.19 -15.42
C SER A 283 -16.06 7.77 -15.72
N ALA A 284 -15.90 6.84 -16.65
CA ALA A 284 -14.60 6.43 -17.18
C ALA A 284 -14.65 6.34 -18.71
N SER A 285 -13.68 6.98 -19.36
CA SER A 285 -13.50 6.97 -20.81
C SER A 285 -12.20 6.27 -21.17
N VAL A 286 -12.28 5.19 -21.93
CA VAL A 286 -11.13 4.43 -22.42
C VAL A 286 -11.05 4.58 -23.93
N VAL A 287 -9.87 4.97 -24.42
CA VAL A 287 -9.59 5.15 -25.85
C VAL A 287 -8.59 4.08 -26.30
N LEU A 288 -9.07 3.19 -27.16
CA LEU A 288 -8.28 2.14 -27.79
C LEU A 288 -7.82 2.61 -29.17
N HIS A 289 -6.67 3.28 -29.20
CA HIS A 289 -5.99 3.64 -30.44
C HIS A 289 -5.11 2.48 -30.95
N ARG A 290 -5.27 2.08 -32.22
CA ARG A 290 -4.57 0.92 -32.79
C ARG A 290 -3.06 0.93 -32.56
N GLU A 291 -2.38 2.01 -32.95
CA GLU A 291 -0.90 2.08 -32.89
C GLU A 291 -0.37 2.17 -31.45
N ALA A 292 -1.08 2.91 -30.61
CA ALA A 292 -0.74 3.08 -29.20
C ALA A 292 -0.90 1.78 -28.44
N PHE A 293 -2.01 1.06 -28.67
CA PHE A 293 -2.28 -0.22 -28.05
C PHE A 293 -1.25 -1.29 -28.45
N VAL A 294 -0.87 -1.35 -29.74
CA VAL A 294 0.18 -2.28 -30.21
C VAL A 294 1.52 -1.95 -29.54
N THR A 295 1.87 -0.67 -29.43
CA THR A 295 3.11 -0.22 -28.78
C THR A 295 3.09 -0.52 -27.28
N LEU A 296 1.95 -0.30 -26.61
CA LEU A 296 1.72 -0.60 -25.21
C LEU A 296 1.86 -2.09 -24.94
N ASN A 297 1.21 -2.94 -25.72
CA ASN A 297 1.29 -4.39 -25.57
C ASN A 297 2.73 -4.89 -25.75
N LYS A 298 3.46 -4.43 -26.78
CA LYS A 298 4.88 -4.75 -26.97
C LYS A 298 5.74 -4.30 -25.79
N TYR A 299 5.50 -3.10 -25.26
CA TYR A 299 6.23 -2.57 -24.11
C TYR A 299 5.95 -3.35 -22.83
N VAL A 300 4.68 -3.68 -22.56
CA VAL A 300 4.26 -4.49 -21.40
C VAL A 300 4.87 -5.89 -21.50
N GLN A 301 4.84 -6.54 -22.67
CA GLN A 301 5.50 -7.83 -22.87
C GLN A 301 7.02 -7.76 -22.65
N TYR A 302 7.67 -6.70 -23.15
CA TYR A 302 9.09 -6.46 -22.90
C TYR A 302 9.39 -6.30 -21.40
N LEU A 303 8.57 -5.52 -20.69
CA LEU A 303 8.73 -5.29 -19.26
C LEU A 303 8.48 -6.57 -18.44
N LEU A 304 7.41 -7.30 -18.75
CA LEU A 304 7.08 -8.58 -18.12
C LEU A 304 8.20 -9.60 -18.32
N ARG A 305 8.76 -9.72 -19.53
CA ARG A 305 9.91 -10.59 -19.79
C ARG A 305 11.12 -10.19 -18.96
N LYS A 306 11.43 -8.90 -18.89
CA LYS A 306 12.56 -8.37 -18.10
C LYS A 306 12.42 -8.65 -16.61
N ILE A 307 11.19 -8.67 -16.09
CA ILE A 307 10.88 -9.04 -14.70
C ILE A 307 10.92 -10.57 -14.51
N GLN A 308 10.29 -11.34 -15.41
CA GLN A 308 10.20 -12.81 -15.32
C GLN A 308 11.54 -13.53 -15.44
N THR A 309 12.50 -12.98 -16.18
CA THR A 309 13.86 -13.56 -16.27
C THR A 309 14.66 -13.45 -14.98
N ARG A 310 14.11 -12.82 -13.94
CA ARG A 310 14.78 -12.61 -12.66
C ARG A 310 14.01 -13.34 -11.58
N ASP A 311 14.74 -14.18 -10.84
CA ASP A 311 14.24 -14.82 -9.64
C ASP A 311 14.02 -13.74 -8.57
N MET A 312 12.80 -13.18 -8.50
CA MET A 312 12.38 -12.18 -7.49
C MET A 312 12.29 -12.76 -6.07
N VAL A 313 13.23 -13.62 -5.70
CA VAL A 313 13.29 -14.38 -4.44
C VAL A 313 13.28 -13.44 -3.23
N LEU A 314 13.88 -12.25 -3.33
CA LEU A 314 13.97 -11.31 -2.22
C LEU A 314 12.66 -10.57 -1.98
N LEU A 315 11.98 -10.08 -3.02
CA LEU A 315 10.65 -9.47 -2.88
C LEU A 315 9.63 -10.48 -2.35
N LEU A 316 9.69 -11.73 -2.84
CA LEU A 316 8.83 -12.81 -2.38
C LEU A 316 9.12 -13.20 -0.93
N LYS A 317 10.40 -13.18 -0.50
CA LYS A 317 10.80 -13.35 0.91
C LYS A 317 10.34 -12.19 1.80
N ILE A 318 10.43 -10.95 1.32
CA ILE A 318 9.95 -9.76 2.05
C ILE A 318 8.43 -9.81 2.17
N MET A 319 7.69 -10.04 1.09
CA MET A 319 6.23 -10.14 1.10
C MET A 319 5.73 -11.29 2.00
N LYS A 320 6.45 -12.42 2.04
CA LYS A 320 6.14 -13.53 2.96
C LYS A 320 6.47 -13.22 4.42
N LYS A 321 7.37 -12.26 4.69
CA LYS A 321 7.72 -11.80 6.04
C LYS A 321 6.85 -10.63 6.53
N ILE A 322 6.08 -9.99 5.64
CA ILE A 322 5.03 -9.07 6.08
C ILE A 322 4.00 -9.92 6.83
N PRO A 323 3.72 -9.64 8.11
CA PRO A 323 2.87 -10.48 8.94
C PRO A 323 1.40 -10.24 8.58
N LEU A 324 0.99 -10.66 7.39
CA LEU A 324 -0.38 -10.54 6.90
C LEU A 324 -1.37 -11.28 7.82
N GLU A 325 -0.92 -12.38 8.44
CA GLU A 325 -1.71 -13.17 9.40
C GLU A 325 -1.88 -12.46 10.76
N GLU A 326 -0.88 -11.72 11.25
CA GLU A 326 -1.05 -10.89 12.47
C GLU A 326 -1.97 -9.70 12.21
N TRP A 327 -1.99 -9.19 10.98
CA TRP A 327 -2.94 -8.13 10.62
C TRP A 327 -4.36 -8.72 10.51
N LYS A 328 -4.55 -9.89 9.90
CA LYS A 328 -5.85 -10.57 9.86
C LYS A 328 -6.47 -10.78 11.24
N SER A 329 -5.67 -11.10 12.27
CA SER A 329 -6.20 -11.28 13.63
C SER A 329 -6.65 -9.96 14.28
N ILE A 330 -6.02 -8.83 13.93
CA ILE A 330 -6.44 -7.48 14.38
C ILE A 330 -7.76 -7.07 13.71
N TRP A 331 -7.93 -7.37 12.42
CA TRP A 331 -9.13 -6.99 11.65
C TRP A 331 -10.27 -8.03 11.73
N CYS A 332 -9.99 -9.25 12.18
CA CYS A 332 -10.90 -10.38 12.20
C CYS A 332 -10.72 -11.19 13.51
N SER A 333 -10.92 -10.56 14.67
CA SER A 333 -10.50 -11.12 15.96
C SER A 333 -11.53 -12.02 16.67
N LYS A 334 -12.71 -12.28 16.12
CA LYS A 334 -13.75 -13.10 16.78
C LYS A 334 -14.44 -14.03 15.79
N GLU A 335 -14.65 -15.28 16.20
CA GLU A 335 -15.61 -16.16 15.55
C GLU A 335 -16.94 -15.41 15.42
N SER A 336 -17.44 -15.30 14.19
CA SER A 336 -18.65 -14.55 13.92
C SER A 336 -19.83 -15.34 14.51
N PRO A 337 -20.69 -14.73 15.35
CA PRO A 337 -21.85 -15.41 15.89
C PRO A 337 -22.75 -15.91 14.75
N PRO A 338 -23.53 -17.00 14.96
CA PRO A 338 -24.43 -17.49 13.94
C PRO A 338 -25.44 -16.40 13.58
N ILE A 339 -25.64 -16.22 12.27
CA ILE A 339 -26.51 -15.18 11.74
C ILE A 339 -27.98 -15.58 12.01
N PRO A 340 -28.82 -14.67 12.54
CA PRO A 340 -30.23 -14.94 12.77
C PRO A 340 -30.95 -15.39 11.49
N PRO A 341 -31.90 -16.34 11.58
CA PRO A 341 -32.67 -16.78 10.42
C PRO A 341 -33.45 -15.61 9.82
N GLY A 342 -33.27 -15.37 8.52
CA GLY A 342 -33.88 -14.26 7.78
C GLY A 342 -33.04 -12.98 7.72
N ALA A 343 -31.88 -12.92 8.36
CA ALA A 343 -30.91 -11.84 8.20
C ALA A 343 -30.07 -12.01 6.92
N THR A 344 -29.49 -10.91 6.44
CA THR A 344 -28.65 -10.87 5.23
C THR A 344 -27.19 -11.04 5.64
N LYS A 345 -26.57 -12.09 5.13
CA LYS A 345 -25.14 -12.37 5.34
C LYS A 345 -24.26 -11.39 4.57
N PHE A 346 -24.57 -11.20 3.29
CA PHE A 346 -23.80 -10.32 2.41
C PHE A 346 -24.73 -9.55 1.49
N SER A 347 -24.56 -8.23 1.45
CA SER A 347 -25.25 -7.32 0.54
C SER A 347 -24.19 -6.66 -0.33
N TYR A 348 -24.30 -6.76 -1.65
CA TYR A 348 -23.55 -5.89 -2.54
C TYR A 348 -24.47 -5.02 -3.38
N SER A 349 -24.06 -3.77 -3.59
CA SER A 349 -24.68 -2.83 -4.52
C SER A 349 -23.57 -2.19 -5.33
N THR A 350 -23.62 -2.35 -6.65
CA THR A 350 -22.68 -1.75 -7.59
C THR A 350 -23.44 -0.84 -8.53
N ARG A 351 -23.01 0.43 -8.66
CA ARG A 351 -23.56 1.36 -9.64
C ARG A 351 -22.47 1.90 -10.54
N LEU A 352 -22.76 2.02 -11.83
CA LEU A 352 -21.89 2.61 -12.84
C LEU A 352 -22.71 3.61 -13.65
N GLN A 353 -22.36 4.90 -13.58
CA GLN A 353 -23.13 5.95 -14.24
C GLN A 353 -22.84 5.99 -15.73
N GLU A 354 -21.58 6.09 -16.13
CA GLU A 354 -21.18 6.12 -17.54
C GLU A 354 -19.82 5.43 -17.78
N PHE A 355 -19.79 4.50 -18.73
CA PHE A 355 -18.55 3.94 -19.24
C PHE A 355 -18.50 4.13 -20.76
N ARG A 356 -17.49 4.87 -21.24
CA ARG A 356 -17.28 5.12 -22.66
C ARG A 356 -16.05 4.37 -23.14
N LEU A 357 -16.20 3.58 -24.19
CA LEU A 357 -15.11 2.90 -24.87
C LEU A 357 -15.07 3.35 -26.33
N LYS A 358 -13.97 4.01 -26.72
CA LYS A 358 -13.75 4.52 -28.07
C LYS A 358 -12.68 3.70 -28.78
N PHE A 359 -12.93 3.34 -30.03
CA PHE A 359 -11.96 2.68 -30.89
C PHE A 359 -11.54 3.63 -31.99
N CYS A 360 -10.23 3.84 -32.08
CA CYS A 360 -9.62 4.77 -33.04
C CYS A 360 -8.62 4.01 -33.90
N ASP A 361 -8.73 4.18 -35.22
CA ASP A 361 -7.72 3.75 -36.16
C ASP A 361 -7.03 4.97 -36.78
N THR A 362 -5.77 5.17 -36.41
CA THR A 362 -4.80 6.15 -36.92
C THR A 362 -5.29 7.60 -36.94
N GLU A 363 -6.31 7.93 -37.73
CA GLU A 363 -6.91 9.26 -37.83
C GLU A 363 -8.44 9.28 -37.68
N VAL A 364 -9.09 8.12 -37.55
CA VAL A 364 -10.57 8.01 -37.56
C VAL A 364 -11.07 7.25 -36.33
N GLU A 365 -12.02 7.86 -35.62
CA GLU A 365 -12.86 7.17 -34.63
C GLU A 365 -13.94 6.37 -35.39
N PHE A 366 -13.94 5.04 -35.26
CA PHE A 366 -14.86 4.19 -36.04
C PHE A 366 -15.89 3.43 -35.19
N LEU A 367 -15.68 3.33 -33.89
CA LEU A 367 -16.63 2.70 -32.98
C LEU A 367 -16.59 3.37 -31.60
N GLU A 368 -17.76 3.70 -31.06
CA GLU A 368 -17.94 4.19 -29.70
C GLU A 368 -19.01 3.33 -29.02
N ILE A 369 -18.65 2.72 -27.89
CA ILE A 369 -19.56 1.96 -27.03
C ILE A 369 -19.77 2.79 -25.77
N LYS A 370 -21.02 3.14 -25.46
CA LYS A 370 -21.40 3.82 -24.22
C LYS A 370 -22.31 2.91 -23.41
N ILE A 371 -21.94 2.68 -22.16
CA ILE A 371 -22.73 1.97 -21.18
C ILE A 371 -23.16 3.01 -20.15
N ASN A 372 -24.46 3.29 -20.09
CA ASN A 372 -25.02 4.27 -19.17
C ASN A 372 -25.91 3.55 -18.17
N GLY A 373 -25.73 3.84 -16.88
CA GLY A 373 -26.60 3.37 -15.81
C GLY A 373 -26.63 1.85 -15.66
N LEU A 374 -25.49 1.24 -15.32
CA LEU A 374 -25.42 -0.16 -14.93
C LEU A 374 -25.54 -0.26 -13.41
N GLU A 375 -26.60 -0.89 -12.94
CA GLU A 375 -26.83 -1.16 -11.52
C GLU A 375 -26.87 -2.67 -11.29
N SER A 376 -26.24 -3.13 -10.22
CA SER A 376 -26.18 -4.53 -9.85
C SER A 376 -26.27 -4.66 -8.34
N ASP A 377 -27.40 -5.19 -7.88
CA ASP A 377 -27.66 -5.43 -6.47
C ASP A 377 -27.85 -6.93 -6.21
N CYS A 378 -27.27 -7.44 -5.14
CA CYS A 378 -27.50 -8.81 -4.69
C CYS A 378 -27.48 -8.92 -3.18
N LEU A 379 -28.40 -9.73 -2.67
CA LEU A 379 -28.57 -10.03 -1.26
C LEU A 379 -28.44 -11.53 -1.05
N PHE A 380 -27.44 -11.92 -0.28
CA PHE A 380 -27.24 -13.28 0.19
C PHE A 380 -27.82 -13.41 1.59
N LYS A 381 -28.95 -14.10 1.70
CA LYS A 381 -29.58 -14.41 2.99
C LYS A 381 -28.88 -15.59 3.67
N ALA A 382 -28.88 -15.58 5.00
CA ALA A 382 -28.31 -16.64 5.83
C ALA A 382 -29.22 -17.87 5.92
#